data_AF-A0A6N2DX60-F1
#
_entry.id   AF-A0A6N2DX60-F1
#
_cell.length_a   1.000
_cell.length_b   1.000
_cell.length_c   1.000
_cell.angle_alpha   90.00
_cell.angle_beta   90.00
_cell.angle_gamma   90.00
#
_symmetry.space_group_name_H-M   'P 1'
#
loop_
_entity.id
_entity.type
_entity.pdbx_description
1 polymer ?
#
loop_
_entity_poly.entity_id
_entity_poly.type
_entity_poly.pdbx_seq_one_letter_code
_entity_poly.pdbx_strand_id
1 'polypeptide(L)'
;PIEWPELTGAGVTLAVLDRGVDWRHPDLRHPDGSTRIEAIVDLSGQQAGCAPDRPDPSVYLRADIDAALTAGTDLGHRDAVGHGTASAGLAAGSGAASDGRFRGAAPGVDLVIVKISSEGVPPGDGHPGEEPVAGCIDDALDVLDLVMAGLDQPTVALWNTGTQFGPIDGTSAVSRRIAASFGPDRPGRVWVAPAGDEGGSPGRAGGELVDGSPFVVSFVRPAEGLSNPTLWYSGDVPASVTVEFDDGVVVGPVAPGASISDDGVTIVHYEPGEEFHPWTSTSGDRAVWISIDRPAGAGRIVVEASGDGSAEEPGRVDVFGDVLGAAPGTTSIEFVDQLVSGTITDTASTEGAVVVTSHIARTAWIDRTGDRIDQSPAGGLGERWPGASTDPTRDGRSVIAVSAPGHHAFAPLAEGSAFDRIDDIVPLDGDGRYVVFTGTSAAAALVAGVVALALEADPTLTATEVGELLRSTAVADDATGAVPNPEWGHGKLDLPALLLELSV
;
A
#
# COMPACT_ATOMS: atom_id res chain seq x y z
N PRO A 1 -12.74 -0.04 36.43
CA PRO A 1 -11.74 -0.23 35.36
C PRO A 1 -11.73 -1.69 34.95
N ILE A 2 -12.05 -1.98 33.69
CA ILE A 2 -11.78 -3.30 33.13
C ILE A 2 -10.25 -3.39 33.05
N GLU A 3 -9.64 -4.26 33.85
CA GLU A 3 -8.24 -4.62 33.72
C GLU A 3 -8.17 -5.63 32.57
N TRP A 4 -7.79 -5.14 31.38
CA TRP A 4 -7.49 -6.00 30.25
C TRP A 4 -6.23 -6.80 30.57
N PRO A 5 -6.13 -8.09 30.19
CA PRO A 5 -4.82 -8.72 30.06
C PRO A 5 -3.97 -7.79 29.21
N GLU A 6 -2.74 -7.50 29.62
CA GLU A 6 -1.82 -6.70 28.81
C GLU A 6 -1.44 -7.52 27.58
N LEU A 7 -2.32 -7.55 26.57
CA LEU A 7 -2.02 -8.07 25.25
C LEU A 7 -0.92 -7.20 24.67
N THR A 8 0.11 -7.86 24.16
CA THR A 8 1.28 -7.22 23.57
C THR A 8 1.52 -7.69 22.13
N GLY A 9 0.82 -8.71 21.65
CA GLY A 9 1.09 -9.46 20.44
C GLY A 9 2.07 -10.61 20.66
N ALA A 10 2.32 -11.02 21.91
CA ALA A 10 3.28 -12.06 22.20
C ALA A 10 2.89 -13.40 21.55
N GLY A 11 3.85 -14.09 20.93
CA GLY A 11 3.60 -15.34 20.22
C GLY A 11 2.94 -15.16 18.84
N VAL A 12 2.85 -13.92 18.34
CA VAL A 12 2.41 -13.60 16.98
C VAL A 12 3.58 -13.05 16.19
N THR A 13 3.71 -13.49 14.94
CA THR A 13 4.64 -12.89 13.98
C THR A 13 3.96 -11.72 13.26
N LEU A 14 4.64 -10.59 13.15
CA LEU A 14 4.27 -9.49 12.25
C LEU A 14 5.30 -9.40 11.11
N ALA A 15 4.85 -9.71 9.90
CA ALA A 15 5.63 -9.56 8.68
C ALA A 15 5.37 -8.18 8.05
N VAL A 16 6.42 -7.38 7.85
CA VAL A 16 6.35 -6.04 7.24
C VAL A 16 7.06 -6.08 5.88
N LEU A 17 6.26 -6.05 4.81
CA LEU A 17 6.73 -5.97 3.42
C LEU A 17 6.80 -4.49 3.00
N ASP A 18 8.02 -3.96 2.90
CA ASP A 18 8.27 -2.52 2.75
C ASP A 18 9.67 -2.23 2.14
N ARG A 19 10.28 -1.09 2.49
CA ARG A 19 11.61 -0.59 2.07
C ARG A 19 12.78 -1.09 2.92
N GLY A 20 12.53 -2.06 3.78
CA GLY A 20 13.48 -2.59 4.75
C GLY A 20 13.27 -1.99 6.13
N VAL A 21 14.29 -2.11 6.99
CA VAL A 21 14.24 -1.58 8.36
C VAL A 21 15.60 -1.07 8.82
N ASP A 22 15.60 -0.06 9.70
CA ASP A 22 16.72 0.17 10.61
C ASP A 22 16.66 -0.85 11.75
N TRP A 23 17.26 -2.01 11.51
CA TRP A 23 17.37 -3.11 12.47
C TRP A 23 18.18 -2.75 13.72
N ARG A 24 18.84 -1.58 13.74
CA ARG A 24 19.55 -1.07 14.92
C ARG A 24 18.67 -0.19 15.78
N HIS A 25 17.44 0.14 15.39
CA HIS A 25 16.59 1.03 16.18
C HIS A 25 16.27 0.42 17.57
N PRO A 26 16.43 1.14 18.70
CA PRO A 26 16.18 0.60 20.04
C PRO A 26 14.75 0.08 20.23
N ASP A 27 13.77 0.73 19.60
CA ASP A 27 12.37 0.29 19.68
C ASP A 27 12.14 -1.07 19.06
N LEU A 28 13.04 -1.61 18.24
CA LEU A 28 12.92 -2.92 17.58
C LEU A 28 13.69 -4.02 18.31
N ARG A 29 14.13 -3.77 19.54
CA ARG A 29 14.92 -4.69 20.36
C ARG A 29 14.18 -5.13 21.61
N HIS A 30 14.56 -6.29 22.13
CA HIS A 30 14.20 -6.73 23.47
C HIS A 30 14.92 -5.88 24.52
N PRO A 31 14.44 -5.87 25.79
CA PRO A 31 15.09 -5.14 26.87
C PRO A 31 16.55 -5.55 27.17
N ASP A 32 16.94 -6.78 26.79
CA ASP A 32 18.32 -7.27 26.93
C ASP A 32 19.26 -6.79 25.80
N GLY A 33 18.71 -6.07 24.82
CA GLY A 33 19.44 -5.51 23.68
C GLY A 33 19.48 -6.43 22.44
N SER A 34 18.99 -7.67 22.53
CA SER A 34 18.84 -8.56 21.37
C SER A 34 17.72 -8.08 20.44
N THR A 35 17.80 -8.45 19.17
CA THR A 35 16.80 -8.10 18.16
C THR A 35 15.46 -8.82 18.42
N ARG A 36 14.35 -8.16 18.08
CA ARG A 36 13.02 -8.80 17.93
C ARG A 36 12.75 -9.27 16.50
N ILE A 37 13.68 -9.02 15.59
CA ILE A 37 13.55 -9.39 14.18
C ILE A 37 14.06 -10.83 14.00
N GLU A 38 13.15 -11.74 13.69
CA GLU A 38 13.45 -13.16 13.47
C GLU A 38 14.10 -13.40 12.10
N ALA A 39 13.67 -12.65 11.10
CA ALA A 39 14.27 -12.68 9.76
C ALA A 39 14.16 -11.34 9.04
N ILE A 40 15.18 -11.03 8.23
CA ILE A 40 15.15 -10.01 7.20
C ILE A 40 15.32 -10.72 5.85
N VAL A 41 14.35 -10.55 4.96
CA VAL A 41 14.37 -11.00 3.56
C VAL A 41 14.59 -9.79 2.68
N ASP A 42 15.75 -9.69 2.05
CA ASP A 42 16.17 -8.54 1.27
C ASP A 42 16.22 -8.86 -0.23
N LEU A 43 15.31 -8.24 -0.99
CA LEU A 43 15.21 -8.41 -2.43
C LEU A 43 15.96 -7.31 -3.21
N SER A 44 16.85 -6.53 -2.56
CA SER A 44 17.61 -5.46 -3.23
C SER A 44 18.52 -5.94 -4.37
N GLY A 45 18.85 -7.24 -4.41
CA GLY A 45 19.57 -7.86 -5.53
C GLY A 45 18.69 -8.08 -6.77
N GLN A 46 17.37 -7.98 -6.64
CA GLN A 46 16.42 -8.14 -7.72
C GLN A 46 16.07 -6.79 -8.35
N GLN A 47 15.64 -6.85 -9.61
CA GLN A 47 15.20 -5.70 -10.39
C GLN A 47 13.75 -5.90 -10.82
N ALA A 48 13.11 -4.81 -11.27
CA ALA A 48 11.72 -4.84 -11.71
C ALA A 48 11.46 -5.92 -12.78
N GLY A 49 10.26 -6.50 -12.73
CA GLY A 49 9.77 -7.41 -13.78
C GLY A 49 9.99 -8.90 -13.52
N CYS A 50 10.43 -9.32 -12.32
CA CYS A 50 10.48 -10.74 -11.93
C CYS A 50 11.17 -11.64 -12.98
N ALA A 51 12.32 -11.22 -13.52
CA ALA A 51 13.02 -12.00 -14.55
C ALA A 51 13.30 -13.45 -14.08
N PRO A 52 13.24 -14.47 -14.95
CA PRO A 52 13.44 -15.87 -14.53
C PRO A 52 14.82 -16.20 -13.94
N ASP A 53 15.86 -15.44 -14.29
CA ASP A 53 17.25 -15.61 -13.85
C ASP A 53 17.67 -14.59 -12.77
N ARG A 54 16.68 -13.96 -12.11
CA ARG A 54 16.92 -13.01 -11.02
C ARG A 54 17.67 -13.68 -9.84
N PRO A 55 18.48 -12.92 -9.07
CA PRO A 55 19.14 -13.45 -7.88
C PRO A 55 18.15 -13.83 -6.79
N ASP A 56 18.49 -14.85 -6.00
CA ASP A 56 17.75 -15.20 -4.79
C ASP A 56 17.77 -14.05 -3.76
N PRO A 57 16.71 -13.87 -2.96
CA PRO A 57 16.72 -12.93 -1.85
C PRO A 57 17.85 -13.23 -0.85
N SER A 58 18.48 -12.18 -0.32
CA SER A 58 19.38 -12.34 0.83
C SER A 58 18.56 -12.51 2.10
N VAL A 59 18.87 -13.51 2.92
CA VAL A 59 18.15 -13.79 4.17
C VAL A 59 19.10 -13.67 5.35
N TYR A 60 18.75 -12.82 6.31
CA TYR A 60 19.45 -12.66 7.58
C TYR A 60 18.55 -13.12 8.71
N LEU A 61 18.97 -14.13 9.47
CA LEU A 61 18.21 -14.63 10.61
C LEU A 61 18.56 -13.86 11.87
N ARG A 62 17.74 -13.99 12.92
CA ARG A 62 17.97 -13.41 14.25
C ARG A 62 19.43 -13.50 14.70
N ALA A 63 20.04 -14.67 14.57
CA ALA A 63 21.42 -14.91 15.00
C ALA A 63 22.44 -14.05 14.23
N ASP A 64 22.22 -13.81 12.93
CA ASP A 64 23.08 -12.96 12.10
C ASP A 64 22.94 -11.49 12.54
N ILE A 65 21.71 -11.07 12.79
CA ILE A 65 21.38 -9.71 13.23
C ILE A 65 21.98 -9.43 14.61
N ASP A 66 21.80 -10.33 15.58
CA ASP A 66 22.35 -10.21 16.93
C ASP A 66 23.89 -10.24 16.93
N ALA A 67 24.50 -11.06 16.08
CA ALA A 67 25.94 -11.08 15.88
C ALA A 67 26.43 -9.73 15.32
N ALA A 68 25.71 -9.16 14.35
CA ALA A 68 26.05 -7.86 13.78
C ALA A 68 25.84 -6.70 14.77
N LEU A 69 24.77 -6.74 15.58
CA LEU A 69 24.52 -5.79 16.67
C LEU A 69 25.66 -5.82 17.69
N THR A 70 26.10 -7.01 18.09
CA THR A 70 27.17 -7.20 19.08
C THR A 70 28.53 -6.76 18.54
N ALA A 71 28.84 -7.12 17.29
CA ALA A 71 30.12 -6.80 16.66
C ALA A 71 30.21 -5.37 16.12
N GLY A 72 29.08 -4.67 16.00
CA GLY A 72 28.99 -3.37 15.33
C GLY A 72 29.30 -3.46 13.83
N THR A 73 29.02 -4.60 13.20
CA THR A 73 29.27 -4.82 11.77
C THR A 73 28.07 -4.45 10.93
N ASP A 74 28.32 -4.21 9.64
CA ASP A 74 27.24 -3.99 8.69
C ASP A 74 26.64 -5.32 8.23
N LEU A 75 25.30 -5.37 8.17
CA LEU A 75 24.55 -6.54 7.70
C LEU A 75 24.40 -6.50 6.17
N GLY A 76 24.63 -5.34 5.53
CA GLY A 76 24.32 -5.15 4.11
C GLY A 76 22.83 -4.90 3.84
N HIS A 77 22.04 -4.71 4.90
CA HIS A 77 20.64 -4.32 4.86
C HIS A 77 20.42 -2.98 5.56
N ARG A 78 19.53 -2.15 5.00
CA ARG A 78 19.03 -0.91 5.61
C ARG A 78 17.69 -0.49 4.99
N ASP A 79 17.01 0.40 5.70
CA ASP A 79 15.93 1.23 5.17
C ASP A 79 16.49 2.59 4.75
N ALA A 80 16.75 2.78 3.45
CA ALA A 80 17.26 4.06 2.96
C ALA A 80 16.18 5.14 2.89
N VAL A 81 14.91 4.77 2.81
CA VAL A 81 13.78 5.72 2.68
C VAL A 81 13.30 6.18 4.06
N GLY A 82 13.12 5.25 4.99
CA GLY A 82 12.62 5.45 6.36
C GLY A 82 11.20 4.92 6.59
N HIS A 83 10.49 4.59 5.51
CA HIS A 83 9.09 4.17 5.54
C HIS A 83 8.87 2.81 6.23
N GLY A 84 9.75 1.83 5.99
CA GLY A 84 9.59 0.50 6.58
C GLY A 84 9.89 0.49 8.09
N THR A 85 10.85 1.30 8.52
CA THR A 85 11.16 1.51 9.95
C THR A 85 10.01 2.20 10.68
N ALA A 86 9.43 3.24 10.07
CA ALA A 86 8.26 3.91 10.61
C ALA A 86 7.06 2.95 10.71
N SER A 87 6.84 2.13 9.67
CA SER A 87 5.76 1.14 9.62
C SER A 87 5.91 0.05 10.69
N ALA A 88 7.08 -0.61 10.75
CA ALA A 88 7.37 -1.62 11.77
C ALA A 88 7.27 -1.06 13.19
N GLY A 89 7.69 0.19 13.37
CA GLY A 89 7.64 0.88 14.64
C GLY A 89 6.24 1.30 15.10
N LEU A 90 5.36 1.79 14.22
CA LEU A 90 3.96 2.04 14.57
C LEU A 90 3.22 0.76 14.92
N ALA A 91 3.50 -0.31 14.19
CA ALA A 91 2.87 -1.59 14.43
C ALA A 91 3.36 -2.23 15.74
N ALA A 92 4.68 -2.17 16.01
CA ALA A 92 5.30 -3.02 17.01
C ALA A 92 6.44 -2.40 17.83
N GLY A 93 6.73 -1.09 17.70
CA GLY A 93 7.81 -0.44 18.44
C GLY A 93 7.63 -0.54 19.96
N SER A 94 8.68 -0.89 20.70
CA SER A 94 8.60 -1.01 22.16
C SER A 94 8.48 0.34 22.89
N GLY A 95 8.84 1.43 22.21
CA GLY A 95 8.95 2.77 22.77
C GLY A 95 10.21 2.97 23.63
N ALA A 96 11.19 2.06 23.55
CA ALA A 96 12.41 2.12 24.36
C ALA A 96 13.22 3.42 24.17
N ALA A 97 13.21 4.02 22.98
CA ALA A 97 13.87 5.29 22.69
C ALA A 97 13.08 6.53 23.17
N SER A 98 11.87 6.36 23.70
CA SER A 98 10.99 7.44 24.16
C SER A 98 10.41 7.23 25.56
N ASP A 99 11.02 6.37 26.38
CA ASP A 99 10.50 5.97 27.69
C ASP A 99 9.03 5.48 27.64
N GLY A 100 8.67 4.80 26.55
CA GLY A 100 7.34 4.24 26.30
C GLY A 100 6.33 5.21 25.69
N ARG A 101 6.69 6.47 25.42
CA ARG A 101 5.76 7.49 24.93
C ARG A 101 5.26 7.25 23.50
N PHE A 102 6.11 6.74 22.62
CA PHE A 102 5.79 6.46 21.21
C PHE A 102 5.82 4.96 20.91
N ARG A 103 5.25 4.18 21.83
CA ARG A 103 5.09 2.74 21.68
C ARG A 103 4.10 2.42 20.54
N GLY A 104 4.41 1.42 19.75
CA GLY A 104 3.52 0.86 18.74
C GLY A 104 2.37 0.03 19.32
N ALA A 105 1.47 -0.44 18.47
CA ALA A 105 0.26 -1.15 18.90
C ALA A 105 0.55 -2.50 19.58
N ALA A 106 1.49 -3.29 19.07
CA ALA A 106 1.81 -4.64 19.55
C ALA A 106 3.32 -4.82 19.81
N PRO A 107 3.85 -4.33 20.94
CA PRO A 107 5.28 -4.35 21.26
C PRO A 107 5.85 -5.74 21.63
N GLY A 108 5.04 -6.79 21.65
CA GLY A 108 5.39 -8.16 21.99
C GLY A 108 5.54 -9.11 20.81
N VAL A 109 5.21 -8.67 19.58
CA VAL A 109 5.33 -9.51 18.38
C VAL A 109 6.79 -9.82 18.05
N ASP A 110 6.98 -10.95 17.40
CA ASP A 110 8.21 -11.25 16.66
C ASP A 110 8.10 -10.63 15.26
N LEU A 111 9.17 -10.00 14.77
CA LEU A 111 9.17 -9.27 13.50
C LEU A 111 9.81 -10.08 12.38
N VAL A 112 9.18 -10.07 11.21
CA VAL A 112 9.81 -10.47 9.94
C VAL A 112 9.78 -9.28 9.00
N ILE A 113 10.94 -8.91 8.46
CA ILE A 113 11.04 -7.76 7.56
C ILE A 113 11.32 -8.26 6.16
N VAL A 114 10.56 -7.77 5.18
CA VAL A 114 10.75 -8.10 3.78
C VAL A 114 10.96 -6.80 3.02
N LYS A 115 12.19 -6.55 2.55
CA LYS A 115 12.49 -5.42 1.68
C LYS A 115 12.14 -5.79 0.25
N ILE A 116 10.92 -5.45 -0.16
CA ILE A 116 10.37 -5.79 -1.47
C ILE A 116 10.38 -4.61 -2.44
N SER A 117 10.40 -3.37 -1.95
CA SER A 117 10.35 -2.19 -2.81
C SER A 117 11.25 -1.08 -2.28
N SER A 118 11.74 -0.20 -3.12
CA SER A 118 12.38 1.06 -2.74
C SER A 118 12.37 2.00 -3.94
N GLU A 119 12.01 3.26 -3.73
CA GLU A 119 12.07 4.30 -4.75
C GLU A 119 13.51 4.71 -5.08
N GLY A 120 14.49 4.22 -4.32
CA GLY A 120 15.87 4.65 -4.37
C GLY A 120 16.06 6.00 -3.67
N VAL A 121 17.27 6.22 -3.16
CA VAL A 121 17.63 7.44 -2.43
C VAL A 121 18.99 7.91 -2.91
N PRO A 122 19.13 9.18 -3.37
CA PRO A 122 20.43 9.68 -3.79
C PRO A 122 21.41 9.75 -2.60
N PRO A 123 22.73 9.62 -2.85
CA PRO A 123 23.73 9.86 -1.81
C PRO A 123 23.63 11.29 -1.29
N GLY A 124 23.77 11.47 0.02
CA GLY A 124 23.61 12.77 0.67
C GLY A 124 23.94 12.72 2.15
N ASP A 125 24.38 13.86 2.71
CA ASP A 125 24.63 14.05 4.15
C ASP A 125 25.54 13.00 4.81
N GLY A 126 26.49 12.46 4.05
CA GLY A 126 27.42 11.43 4.52
C GLY A 126 26.90 10.00 4.44
N HIS A 127 25.67 9.79 3.98
CA HIS A 127 25.06 8.47 3.78
C HIS A 127 25.15 8.03 2.31
N PRO A 128 25.44 6.75 2.03
CA PRO A 128 25.48 6.25 0.66
C PRO A 128 24.08 6.27 0.05
N GLY A 129 24.01 6.40 -1.28
CA GLY A 129 22.76 6.26 -2.01
C GLY A 129 22.27 4.80 -2.06
N GLU A 130 21.02 4.62 -2.42
CA GLU A 130 20.38 3.33 -2.67
C GLU A 130 19.72 3.38 -4.04
N GLU A 131 19.95 2.35 -4.85
CA GLU A 131 19.24 2.17 -6.11
C GLU A 131 17.80 1.69 -5.86
N PRO A 132 16.84 2.00 -6.74
CA PRO A 132 15.49 1.50 -6.63
C PRO A 132 15.44 -0.03 -6.53
N VAL A 133 14.52 -0.53 -5.70
CA VAL A 133 14.26 -1.96 -5.52
C VAL A 133 12.84 -2.25 -5.98
N ALA A 134 12.69 -3.29 -6.78
CA ALA A 134 11.40 -3.82 -7.20
C ALA A 134 11.51 -5.35 -7.19
N GLY A 135 11.40 -5.90 -5.99
CA GLY A 135 11.52 -7.32 -5.71
C GLY A 135 10.34 -8.12 -6.25
N CYS A 136 10.60 -9.39 -6.56
CA CYS A 136 9.54 -10.27 -7.01
C CYS A 136 8.67 -10.73 -5.83
N ILE A 137 7.38 -10.43 -5.90
CA ILE A 137 6.44 -10.75 -4.82
C ILE A 137 6.29 -12.25 -4.59
N ASP A 138 6.37 -13.07 -5.64
CA ASP A 138 6.32 -14.52 -5.48
C ASP A 138 7.50 -15.01 -4.62
N ASP A 139 8.72 -14.53 -4.87
CA ASP A 139 9.88 -14.90 -4.05
C ASP A 139 9.74 -14.38 -2.62
N ALA A 140 9.26 -13.15 -2.45
CA ALA A 140 9.02 -12.57 -1.15
C ALA A 140 8.03 -13.42 -0.33
N LEU A 141 6.92 -13.84 -0.93
CA LEU A 141 5.91 -14.67 -0.28
C LEU A 141 6.36 -16.12 -0.11
N ASP A 142 7.13 -16.68 -1.03
CA ASP A 142 7.70 -18.03 -0.90
C ASP A 142 8.68 -18.12 0.27
N VAL A 143 9.60 -17.14 0.40
CA VAL A 143 10.51 -17.09 1.54
C VAL A 143 9.74 -16.78 2.84
N LEU A 144 8.73 -15.91 2.79
CA LEU A 144 7.89 -15.63 3.95
C LEU A 144 7.14 -16.89 4.42
N ASP A 145 6.59 -17.69 3.51
CA ASP A 145 5.93 -18.96 3.84
C ASP A 145 6.91 -19.93 4.55
N LEU A 146 8.17 -19.98 4.11
CA LEU A 146 9.22 -20.78 4.78
C LEU A 146 9.56 -20.26 6.17
N VAL A 147 9.68 -18.94 6.34
CA VAL A 147 9.94 -18.32 7.65
C VAL A 147 8.77 -18.56 8.60
N MET A 148 7.53 -18.32 8.15
CA MET A 148 6.32 -18.57 8.94
C MET A 148 6.21 -20.04 9.37
N ALA A 149 6.53 -20.98 8.48
CA ALA A 149 6.53 -22.41 8.81
C ALA A 149 7.61 -22.77 9.85
N GLY A 150 8.73 -22.05 9.89
CA GLY A 150 9.78 -22.23 10.89
C GLY A 150 9.44 -21.66 12.27
N LEU A 151 8.66 -20.57 12.31
CA LEU A 151 8.26 -19.90 13.55
C LEU A 151 7.06 -20.58 14.25
N ASP A 152 6.17 -21.22 13.48
CA ASP A 152 4.96 -21.90 14.00
C ASP A 152 4.05 -20.99 14.85
N GLN A 153 3.94 -19.72 14.43
CA GLN A 153 3.11 -18.69 15.06
C GLN A 153 1.97 -18.26 14.13
N PRO A 154 0.84 -17.74 14.65
CA PRO A 154 -0.05 -16.89 13.86
C PRO A 154 0.73 -15.71 13.25
N THR A 155 0.34 -15.26 12.06
CA THR A 155 1.07 -14.22 11.32
C THR A 155 0.13 -13.17 10.77
N VAL A 156 0.46 -11.91 11.05
CA VAL A 156 -0.08 -10.75 10.36
C VAL A 156 0.94 -10.30 9.32
N ALA A 157 0.54 -10.15 8.07
CA ALA A 157 1.37 -9.57 7.03
C ALA A 157 0.83 -8.20 6.63
N LEU A 158 1.68 -7.19 6.73
CA LEU A 158 1.43 -5.84 6.24
C LEU A 158 2.29 -5.62 5.00
N TRP A 159 1.65 -5.44 3.84
CA TRP A 159 2.34 -4.90 2.68
C TRP A 159 1.99 -3.44 2.53
N ASN A 160 2.96 -2.61 2.93
CA ASN A 160 2.76 -1.18 3.04
C ASN A 160 3.18 -0.43 1.75
N THR A 161 2.91 -1.06 0.61
CA THR A 161 2.90 -0.46 -0.73
C THR A 161 1.77 -1.02 -1.55
N GLY A 162 1.37 -0.27 -2.56
CA GLY A 162 0.33 -0.68 -3.49
C GLY A 162 0.44 0.07 -4.81
N THR A 163 -0.47 -0.26 -5.71
CA THR A 163 -0.53 0.34 -7.04
C THR A 163 -1.96 0.25 -7.57
N GLN A 164 -2.27 1.12 -8.54
CA GLN A 164 -3.52 1.11 -9.29
C GLN A 164 -3.35 0.54 -10.71
N PHE A 165 -2.22 -0.12 -11.01
CA PHE A 165 -1.98 -0.75 -12.31
C PHE A 165 -2.71 -2.09 -12.50
N GLY A 166 -3.04 -2.78 -11.41
CA GLY A 166 -3.76 -4.05 -11.47
C GLY A 166 -5.24 -3.88 -11.84
N PRO A 167 -6.00 -4.99 -11.99
CA PRO A 167 -7.43 -4.98 -12.25
C PRO A 167 -8.27 -4.44 -11.07
N ILE A 168 -7.70 -4.43 -9.85
CA ILE A 168 -8.35 -3.90 -8.62
C ILE A 168 -9.70 -4.58 -8.34
N ASP A 169 -9.78 -5.87 -8.61
CA ASP A 169 -10.95 -6.73 -8.37
C ASP A 169 -10.56 -8.04 -7.68
N GLY A 170 -9.33 -8.15 -7.15
CA GLY A 170 -8.80 -9.33 -6.49
C GLY A 170 -8.36 -10.44 -7.45
N THR A 171 -8.50 -10.25 -8.77
CA THR A 171 -8.18 -11.29 -9.75
C THR A 171 -6.76 -11.21 -10.30
N SER A 172 -5.91 -10.29 -9.84
CA SER A 172 -4.49 -10.24 -10.26
C SER A 172 -3.70 -11.45 -9.75
N ALA A 173 -2.62 -11.82 -10.45
CA ALA A 173 -1.73 -12.89 -10.02
C ALA A 173 -1.20 -12.68 -8.60
N VAL A 174 -0.89 -11.42 -8.26
CA VAL A 174 -0.48 -11.00 -6.92
C VAL A 174 -1.57 -11.19 -5.89
N SER A 175 -2.78 -10.69 -6.16
CA SER A 175 -3.91 -10.86 -5.23
C SER A 175 -4.18 -12.33 -4.96
N ARG A 176 -4.15 -13.18 -5.99
CA ARG A 176 -4.32 -14.63 -5.84
C ARG A 176 -3.17 -15.27 -5.07
N ARG A 177 -1.92 -14.84 -5.27
CA ARG A 177 -0.75 -15.33 -4.53
C ARG A 177 -0.82 -14.93 -3.05
N ILE A 178 -1.26 -13.72 -2.74
CA ILE A 178 -1.50 -13.27 -1.37
C ILE A 178 -2.62 -14.09 -0.74
N ALA A 179 -3.78 -14.23 -1.40
CA ALA A 179 -4.91 -15.00 -0.91
C ALA A 179 -4.55 -16.47 -0.70
N ALA A 180 -3.63 -17.01 -1.50
CA ALA A 180 -3.11 -18.35 -1.28
C ALA A 180 -2.41 -18.50 0.08
N SER A 181 -1.72 -17.48 0.61
CA SER A 181 -1.03 -17.55 1.93
C SER A 181 -1.84 -16.97 3.09
N PHE A 182 -2.68 -15.96 2.84
CA PHE A 182 -3.36 -15.14 3.86
C PHE A 182 -4.87 -14.96 3.63
N GLY A 183 -5.45 -15.68 2.68
CA GLY A 183 -6.88 -15.61 2.36
C GLY A 183 -7.79 -16.23 3.43
N PRO A 184 -9.11 -16.25 3.19
CA PRO A 184 -10.12 -16.64 4.18
C PRO A 184 -9.94 -18.07 4.73
N ASP A 185 -9.38 -18.98 3.92
CA ASP A 185 -9.17 -20.38 4.30
C ASP A 185 -7.86 -20.62 5.08
N ARG A 186 -7.22 -19.57 5.60
CA ARG A 186 -5.95 -19.62 6.32
C ARG A 186 -6.11 -19.12 7.77
N PRO A 187 -6.56 -19.97 8.70
CA PRO A 187 -6.63 -19.64 10.13
C PRO A 187 -5.29 -19.14 10.68
N GLY A 188 -5.31 -18.08 11.48
CA GLY A 188 -4.11 -17.48 12.06
C GLY A 188 -3.19 -16.79 11.03
N ARG A 189 -3.70 -16.47 9.83
CA ARG A 189 -2.97 -15.73 8.79
C ARG A 189 -3.84 -14.58 8.32
N VAL A 190 -3.36 -13.35 8.52
CA VAL A 190 -4.15 -12.15 8.17
C VAL A 190 -3.32 -11.22 7.31
N TRP A 191 -3.89 -10.82 6.17
CA TRP A 191 -3.35 -9.79 5.30
C TRP A 191 -3.93 -8.43 5.65
N VAL A 192 -3.08 -7.46 5.92
CA VAL A 192 -3.45 -6.06 6.16
C VAL A 192 -2.92 -5.21 5.01
N ALA A 193 -3.79 -4.41 4.42
CA ALA A 193 -3.45 -3.53 3.31
C ALA A 193 -3.87 -2.09 3.59
N PRO A 194 -3.01 -1.09 3.33
CA PRO A 194 -3.45 0.30 3.25
C PRO A 194 -4.42 0.48 2.07
N ALA A 195 -5.44 1.32 2.25
CA ALA A 195 -6.38 1.61 1.18
C ALA A 195 -5.69 2.26 -0.03
N GLY A 196 -4.65 3.07 0.17
CA GLY A 196 -4.00 3.89 -0.85
C GLY A 196 -4.11 5.37 -0.54
N ASP A 197 -3.31 6.17 -1.23
CA ASP A 197 -3.14 7.60 -0.97
C ASP A 197 -3.62 8.47 -2.16
N GLU A 198 -4.45 7.89 -3.03
CA GLU A 198 -4.90 8.49 -4.30
C GLU A 198 -6.30 9.13 -4.22
N GLY A 199 -6.99 9.07 -3.08
CA GLY A 199 -8.39 9.52 -3.00
C GLY A 199 -8.60 11.03 -3.06
N GLY A 200 -7.52 11.82 -2.93
CA GLY A 200 -7.55 13.27 -3.13
C GLY A 200 -7.41 13.70 -4.58
N SER A 201 -7.09 12.75 -5.49
CA SER A 201 -6.81 13.02 -6.89
C SER A 201 -7.95 12.52 -7.78
N PRO A 202 -8.27 13.20 -8.89
CA PRO A 202 -9.19 12.69 -9.90
C PRO A 202 -8.52 11.59 -10.74
N GLY A 203 -8.06 10.53 -10.07
CA GLY A 203 -7.22 9.46 -10.61
C GLY A 203 -8.00 8.24 -11.11
N ARG A 204 -9.34 8.27 -11.11
CA ARG A 204 -10.16 7.22 -11.72
C ARG A 204 -11.33 7.78 -12.49
N ALA A 205 -11.52 7.25 -13.69
CA ALA A 205 -12.71 7.42 -14.49
C ALA A 205 -13.28 6.06 -14.87
N GLY A 206 -14.59 5.98 -15.14
CA GLY A 206 -15.21 4.74 -15.55
C GLY A 206 -16.59 4.93 -16.16
N GLY A 207 -17.05 3.93 -16.90
CA GLY A 207 -18.33 3.98 -17.59
C GLY A 207 -18.71 2.67 -18.26
N GLU A 208 -19.82 2.70 -18.98
CA GLU A 208 -20.29 1.59 -19.81
C GLU A 208 -19.63 1.63 -21.19
N LEU A 209 -19.36 0.45 -21.72
CA LEU A 209 -18.81 0.22 -23.05
C LEU A 209 -19.92 -0.38 -23.94
N VAL A 210 -20.43 0.43 -24.86
CA VAL A 210 -21.58 0.09 -25.71
C VAL A 210 -21.21 0.28 -27.18
N ASP A 211 -21.58 -0.69 -28.02
CA ASP A 211 -21.36 -0.60 -29.47
C ASP A 211 -22.05 0.63 -30.07
N GLY A 212 -21.31 1.37 -30.91
CA GLY A 212 -21.76 2.63 -31.51
C GLY A 212 -21.81 3.84 -30.56
N SER A 213 -21.42 3.71 -29.30
CA SER A 213 -21.33 4.81 -28.33
C SER A 213 -19.99 4.78 -27.60
N PRO A 214 -18.97 5.52 -28.07
CA PRO A 214 -17.64 5.49 -27.46
C PRO A 214 -17.67 6.03 -26.03
N PHE A 215 -16.92 5.37 -25.14
CA PHE A 215 -16.54 5.94 -23.86
C PHE A 215 -15.41 6.95 -24.08
N VAL A 216 -15.58 8.16 -23.57
CA VAL A 216 -14.61 9.24 -23.73
C VAL A 216 -14.35 9.84 -22.36
N VAL A 217 -13.08 9.84 -21.95
CA VAL A 217 -12.62 10.52 -20.74
C VAL A 217 -11.60 11.60 -21.11
N SER A 218 -11.85 12.82 -20.66
CA SER A 218 -10.95 13.96 -20.81
C SER A 218 -9.91 13.98 -19.68
N PHE A 219 -8.69 14.37 -19.98
CA PHE A 219 -7.60 14.46 -19.00
C PHE A 219 -6.80 15.76 -19.11
N VAL A 220 -6.12 16.11 -18.02
CA VAL A 220 -5.09 17.15 -17.93
C VAL A 220 -3.80 16.53 -17.40
N ARG A 221 -2.67 16.94 -17.98
CA ARG A 221 -1.31 16.66 -17.50
C ARG A 221 -0.67 18.00 -17.10
N PRO A 222 -0.48 18.26 -15.79
CA PRO A 222 -0.09 19.59 -15.30
C PRO A 222 1.37 19.93 -15.56
N ALA A 223 2.23 18.92 -15.77
CA ALA A 223 3.65 19.09 -16.05
C ALA A 223 4.14 18.10 -17.13
N GLU A 224 5.30 18.41 -17.71
CA GLU A 224 6.08 17.48 -18.53
C GLU A 224 6.60 16.32 -17.68
N GLY A 225 6.71 15.13 -18.26
CA GLY A 225 7.15 13.90 -17.59
C GLY A 225 6.37 12.69 -18.06
N LEU A 226 6.75 11.50 -17.60
CA LEU A 226 6.03 10.27 -17.97
C LEU A 226 4.71 10.15 -17.18
N SER A 227 3.60 9.83 -17.86
CA SER A 227 2.36 9.39 -17.21
C SER A 227 1.89 8.06 -17.81
N ASN A 228 1.46 7.13 -16.97
CA ASN A 228 1.12 5.76 -17.32
C ASN A 228 -0.32 5.39 -16.93
N PRO A 229 -1.36 6.05 -17.49
CA PRO A 229 -2.72 5.63 -17.22
C PRO A 229 -2.93 4.19 -17.65
N THR A 230 -3.62 3.42 -16.81
CA THR A 230 -3.92 2.01 -17.08
C THR A 230 -5.41 1.83 -17.20
N LEU A 231 -5.83 1.12 -18.24
CA LEU A 231 -7.23 0.91 -18.56
C LEU A 231 -7.58 -0.57 -18.48
N TRP A 232 -8.74 -0.87 -17.91
CA TRP A 232 -9.32 -2.21 -17.85
C TRP A 232 -10.74 -2.20 -18.40
N TYR A 233 -11.08 -3.14 -19.29
CA TYR A 233 -12.43 -3.23 -19.85
C TYR A 233 -12.91 -4.67 -20.07
N SER A 234 -14.23 -4.83 -20.10
CA SER A 234 -14.90 -6.12 -20.27
C SER A 234 -14.38 -6.88 -21.49
N GLY A 235 -13.83 -8.06 -21.27
CA GLY A 235 -13.15 -8.81 -22.32
C GLY A 235 -14.08 -9.45 -23.37
N ASP A 236 -15.37 -9.56 -23.10
CA ASP A 236 -16.37 -9.97 -24.07
C ASP A 236 -16.83 -8.83 -24.99
N VAL A 237 -16.38 -7.59 -24.75
CA VAL A 237 -16.66 -6.42 -25.59
C VAL A 237 -15.35 -5.86 -26.16
N PRO A 238 -14.87 -6.37 -27.31
CA PRO A 238 -13.63 -5.90 -27.92
C PRO A 238 -13.69 -4.40 -28.24
N ALA A 239 -12.69 -3.63 -27.80
CA ALA A 239 -12.65 -2.19 -28.02
C ALA A 239 -11.29 -1.72 -28.53
N SER A 240 -11.32 -0.68 -29.35
CA SER A 240 -10.12 0.06 -29.74
C SER A 240 -9.89 1.27 -28.84
N VAL A 241 -8.63 1.62 -28.63
CA VAL A 241 -8.23 2.79 -27.84
C VAL A 241 -7.52 3.82 -28.70
N THR A 242 -7.91 5.08 -28.55
CA THR A 242 -7.25 6.25 -29.14
C THR A 242 -6.92 7.26 -28.05
N VAL A 243 -5.74 7.87 -28.10
CA VAL A 243 -5.38 9.04 -27.28
C VAL A 243 -5.32 10.26 -28.19
N GLU A 244 -6.12 11.28 -27.87
CA GLU A 244 -6.19 12.53 -28.62
C GLU A 244 -5.75 13.70 -27.73
N PHE A 245 -4.95 14.62 -28.28
CA PHE A 245 -4.47 15.81 -27.57
C PHE A 245 -5.09 17.08 -28.18
N ASP A 246 -5.26 18.11 -27.35
CA ASP A 246 -5.82 19.40 -27.76
C ASP A 246 -4.91 20.15 -28.76
N ASP A 247 -3.65 19.77 -28.88
CA ASP A 247 -2.70 20.27 -29.89
C ASP A 247 -2.89 19.64 -31.28
N GLY A 248 -3.84 18.71 -31.41
CA GLY A 248 -4.22 18.04 -32.65
C GLY A 248 -3.50 16.72 -32.90
N VAL A 249 -2.62 16.27 -32.00
CA VAL A 249 -2.04 14.92 -32.11
C VAL A 249 -3.07 13.85 -31.75
N VAL A 250 -3.09 12.78 -32.53
CA VAL A 250 -3.97 11.62 -32.33
C VAL A 250 -3.14 10.35 -32.52
N VAL A 251 -3.15 9.47 -31.52
CA VAL A 251 -2.46 8.18 -31.55
C VAL A 251 -3.49 7.07 -31.36
N GLY A 252 -3.68 6.26 -32.40
CA GLY A 252 -4.75 5.24 -32.49
C GLY A 252 -5.65 5.45 -33.72
N PRO A 253 -6.74 4.68 -33.86
CA PRO A 253 -7.21 3.65 -32.93
C PRO A 253 -6.30 2.40 -32.93
N VAL A 254 -6.08 1.85 -31.73
CA VAL A 254 -5.34 0.60 -31.51
C VAL A 254 -6.34 -0.51 -31.20
N ALA A 255 -6.36 -1.55 -32.01
CA ALA A 255 -7.26 -2.69 -31.84
C ALA A 255 -6.81 -3.62 -30.68
N PRO A 256 -7.70 -4.48 -30.16
CA PRO A 256 -7.32 -5.57 -29.24
C PRO A 256 -6.12 -6.38 -29.76
N GLY A 257 -5.21 -6.73 -28.84
CA GLY A 257 -3.97 -7.46 -29.13
C GLY A 257 -2.91 -6.69 -29.94
N ALA A 258 -3.17 -5.43 -30.30
CA ALA A 258 -2.22 -4.59 -31.03
C ALA A 258 -1.47 -3.62 -30.10
N SER A 259 -0.37 -3.07 -30.61
CA SER A 259 0.40 -2.02 -29.94
C SER A 259 0.86 -0.96 -30.93
N ILE A 260 0.97 0.29 -30.47
CA ILE A 260 1.59 1.39 -31.22
C ILE A 260 2.52 2.18 -30.30
N SER A 261 3.58 2.77 -30.87
CA SER A 261 4.39 3.80 -30.24
C SER A 261 4.60 4.89 -31.26
N ASP A 262 3.96 6.04 -31.06
CA ASP A 262 4.04 7.20 -31.96
C ASP A 262 3.86 8.51 -31.19
N ASP A 263 4.51 9.58 -31.65
CA ASP A 263 4.39 10.94 -31.07
C ASP A 263 4.50 11.02 -29.52
N GLY A 264 5.39 10.21 -28.93
CA GLY A 264 5.60 10.17 -27.47
C GLY A 264 4.51 9.43 -26.70
N VAL A 265 3.62 8.70 -27.39
CA VAL A 265 2.58 7.86 -26.79
C VAL A 265 2.80 6.41 -27.18
N THR A 266 2.81 5.54 -26.19
CA THR A 266 2.76 4.08 -26.39
C THR A 266 1.43 3.56 -25.87
N ILE A 267 0.76 2.73 -26.66
CA ILE A 267 -0.47 2.04 -26.28
C ILE A 267 -0.25 0.56 -26.55
N VAL A 268 -0.43 -0.28 -25.55
CA VAL A 268 -0.29 -1.73 -25.65
C VAL A 268 -1.57 -2.39 -25.12
N HIS A 269 -2.29 -3.07 -26.01
CA HIS A 269 -3.41 -3.92 -25.61
C HIS A 269 -2.90 -5.30 -25.22
N TYR A 270 -3.41 -5.81 -24.10
CA TYR A 270 -3.24 -7.19 -23.69
C TYR A 270 -4.58 -7.93 -23.85
N GLU A 271 -4.54 -9.10 -24.49
CA GLU A 271 -5.67 -10.03 -24.47
C GLU A 271 -5.84 -10.63 -23.07
N PRO A 272 -7.03 -11.16 -22.71
CA PRO A 272 -7.25 -11.74 -21.39
C PRO A 272 -6.24 -12.85 -21.11
N GLY A 273 -5.48 -12.69 -20.02
CA GLY A 273 -4.44 -13.62 -19.61
C GLY A 273 -3.11 -13.48 -20.36
N GLU A 274 -2.99 -12.57 -21.32
CA GLU A 274 -1.71 -12.19 -21.97
C GLU A 274 -1.01 -11.01 -21.27
N GLU A 275 -1.53 -10.50 -20.14
CA GLU A 275 -0.91 -9.39 -19.41
C GLU A 275 0.42 -9.80 -18.75
N PHE A 276 1.28 -8.83 -18.44
CA PHE A 276 2.55 -9.09 -17.77
C PHE A 276 2.38 -9.31 -16.26
N HIS A 277 3.15 -10.24 -15.68
CA HIS A 277 3.25 -10.38 -14.24
C HIS A 277 3.85 -9.08 -13.64
N PRO A 278 3.21 -8.45 -12.64
CA PRO A 278 2.28 -9.04 -11.68
C PRO A 278 0.77 -8.93 -12.01
N TRP A 279 0.43 -8.28 -13.11
CA TRP A 279 -0.95 -7.89 -13.43
C TRP A 279 -1.70 -8.88 -14.31
N THR A 280 -1.12 -10.04 -14.59
CA THR A 280 -1.83 -11.15 -15.25
C THR A 280 -3.09 -11.53 -14.46
N SER A 281 -4.24 -11.42 -15.11
CA SER A 281 -5.54 -11.49 -14.46
C SER A 281 -6.34 -12.75 -14.83
N THR A 282 -7.22 -13.18 -13.94
CA THR A 282 -8.22 -14.23 -14.22
C THR A 282 -9.63 -13.68 -14.43
N SER A 283 -9.85 -12.37 -14.40
CA SER A 283 -11.18 -11.77 -14.59
C SER A 283 -11.77 -12.04 -15.98
N GLY A 284 -10.93 -12.33 -16.97
CA GLY A 284 -11.34 -12.44 -18.37
C GLY A 284 -11.43 -11.08 -19.08
N ASP A 285 -11.08 -9.99 -18.38
CA ASP A 285 -11.04 -8.64 -18.93
C ASP A 285 -9.74 -8.34 -19.66
N ARG A 286 -9.73 -7.26 -20.43
CA ARG A 286 -8.55 -6.76 -21.13
C ARG A 286 -7.92 -5.60 -20.39
N ALA A 287 -6.60 -5.58 -20.39
CA ALA A 287 -5.80 -4.45 -19.94
C ALA A 287 -5.25 -3.67 -21.13
N VAL A 288 -5.16 -2.36 -20.99
CA VAL A 288 -4.43 -1.49 -21.91
C VAL A 288 -3.45 -0.66 -21.09
N TRP A 289 -2.17 -0.84 -21.39
CA TRP A 289 -1.11 -0.01 -20.84
C TRP A 289 -0.87 1.16 -21.79
N ILE A 290 -1.02 2.37 -21.27
CA ILE A 290 -0.77 3.61 -22.01
C ILE A 290 0.39 4.32 -21.32
N SER A 291 1.38 4.74 -22.09
CA SER A 291 2.50 5.58 -21.62
C SER A 291 2.51 6.85 -22.45
N ILE A 292 2.50 8.01 -21.78
CA ILE A 292 2.53 9.33 -22.41
C ILE A 292 3.77 10.07 -21.91
N ASP A 293 4.75 10.23 -22.78
CA ASP A 293 5.96 11.03 -22.58
C ASP A 293 5.88 12.27 -23.49
N ARG A 294 5.11 13.26 -23.03
CA ARG A 294 4.82 14.50 -23.76
C ARG A 294 4.87 15.72 -22.83
N PRO A 295 4.98 16.95 -23.36
CA PRO A 295 4.83 18.18 -22.57
C PRO A 295 3.48 18.25 -21.83
N ALA A 296 3.37 19.13 -20.84
CA ALA A 296 2.11 19.44 -20.17
C ALA A 296 1.01 19.81 -21.19
N GLY A 297 -0.23 19.42 -20.92
CA GLY A 297 -1.33 19.64 -21.85
C GLY A 297 -2.61 18.92 -21.44
N ALA A 298 -3.60 18.94 -22.33
CA ALA A 298 -4.88 18.29 -22.14
C ALA A 298 -5.24 17.44 -23.36
N GLY A 299 -6.16 16.51 -23.17
CA GLY A 299 -6.58 15.59 -24.21
C GLY A 299 -7.72 14.70 -23.73
N ARG A 300 -7.95 13.61 -24.47
CA ARG A 300 -8.95 12.60 -24.14
C ARG A 300 -8.51 11.20 -24.55
N ILE A 301 -8.92 10.22 -23.77
CA ILE A 301 -8.85 8.80 -24.11
C ILE A 301 -10.21 8.38 -24.64
N VAL A 302 -10.24 7.84 -25.85
CA VAL A 302 -11.45 7.37 -26.54
C VAL A 302 -11.39 5.85 -26.62
N VAL A 303 -12.43 5.20 -26.12
CA VAL A 303 -12.58 3.74 -26.10
C VAL A 303 -13.81 3.40 -26.91
N GLU A 304 -13.61 2.79 -28.06
CA GLU A 304 -14.68 2.49 -29.01
C GLU A 304 -14.86 0.98 -29.14
N ALA A 305 -16.01 0.48 -28.69
CA ALA A 305 -16.40 -0.90 -28.86
C ALA A 305 -16.52 -1.24 -30.36
N SER A 306 -16.11 -2.46 -30.72
CA SER A 306 -16.00 -2.93 -32.11
C SER A 306 -16.78 -4.24 -32.35
N GLY A 307 -17.69 -4.59 -31.43
CA GLY A 307 -18.56 -5.75 -31.55
C GLY A 307 -19.62 -5.59 -32.64
N ASP A 308 -20.27 -6.69 -33.03
CA ASP A 308 -21.43 -6.70 -33.94
C ASP A 308 -22.77 -6.46 -33.20
N GLY A 309 -22.71 -5.90 -31.99
CA GLY A 309 -23.85 -5.78 -31.08
C GLY A 309 -24.34 -7.10 -30.49
N SER A 310 -23.55 -8.18 -30.54
CA SER A 310 -23.92 -9.48 -29.95
C SER A 310 -23.74 -9.59 -28.44
N ALA A 311 -23.07 -8.64 -27.80
CA ALA A 311 -22.99 -8.57 -26.34
C ALA A 311 -24.40 -8.37 -25.78
N GLU A 312 -24.85 -9.30 -24.92
CA GLU A 312 -26.20 -9.24 -24.34
C GLU A 312 -26.35 -8.09 -23.34
N GLU A 313 -25.25 -7.64 -22.74
CA GLU A 313 -25.19 -6.54 -21.77
C GLU A 313 -24.06 -5.56 -22.13
N PRO A 314 -24.18 -4.27 -21.76
CA PRO A 314 -23.08 -3.32 -21.84
C PRO A 314 -21.82 -3.81 -21.12
N GLY A 315 -20.65 -3.62 -21.74
CA GLY A 315 -19.38 -3.83 -21.06
C GLY A 315 -19.10 -2.73 -20.04
N ARG A 316 -18.06 -2.91 -19.22
CA ARG A 316 -17.50 -1.91 -18.31
C ARG A 316 -16.13 -1.46 -18.81
N VAL A 317 -15.79 -0.20 -18.57
CA VAL A 317 -14.43 0.33 -18.71
C VAL A 317 -14.06 1.16 -17.49
N ASP A 318 -12.83 1.00 -17.03
CA ASP A 318 -12.20 1.80 -15.98
C ASP A 318 -10.85 2.29 -16.47
N VAL A 319 -10.52 3.54 -16.17
CA VAL A 319 -9.21 4.15 -16.42
C VAL A 319 -8.67 4.66 -15.10
N PHE A 320 -7.49 4.18 -14.74
CA PHE A 320 -6.75 4.59 -13.57
C PHE A 320 -5.61 5.51 -14.01
N GLY A 321 -5.39 6.58 -13.25
CA GLY A 321 -4.29 7.50 -13.43
C GLY A 321 -2.99 6.97 -12.84
N ASP A 322 -2.02 7.86 -12.71
CA ASP A 322 -0.74 7.54 -12.09
C ASP A 322 -0.86 7.33 -10.59
N VAL A 323 -0.09 6.38 -10.07
CA VAL A 323 0.13 6.26 -8.63
C VAL A 323 0.96 7.45 -8.17
N LEU A 324 0.49 8.19 -7.17
CA LEU A 324 1.20 9.37 -6.65
C LEU A 324 2.59 8.94 -6.11
N GLY A 325 3.63 9.67 -6.51
CA GLY A 325 5.02 9.36 -6.11
C GLY A 325 5.70 8.26 -6.94
N ALA A 326 5.15 7.89 -8.11
CA ALA A 326 5.72 6.90 -9.02
C ALA A 326 7.08 7.31 -9.60
N ALA A 327 8.19 7.17 -8.87
CA ALA A 327 9.57 7.37 -9.34
C ALA A 327 9.92 8.80 -9.87
N PRO A 328 11.20 9.20 -9.87
CA PRO A 328 11.63 10.49 -10.42
C PRO A 328 11.32 10.62 -11.93
N GLY A 329 10.74 11.76 -12.33
CA GLY A 329 10.47 12.08 -13.74
C GLY A 329 9.07 11.71 -14.25
N THR A 330 8.19 11.22 -13.38
CA THR A 330 6.76 11.07 -13.69
C THR A 330 5.96 12.33 -13.37
N THR A 331 4.80 12.43 -14.00
CA THR A 331 3.80 13.49 -13.80
C THR A 331 2.43 12.84 -13.61
N SER A 332 1.51 13.52 -12.92
CA SER A 332 0.14 13.02 -12.77
C SER A 332 -0.67 13.22 -14.05
N ILE A 333 -1.55 12.27 -14.34
CA ILE A 333 -2.71 12.48 -15.22
C ILE A 333 -3.98 12.64 -14.36
N GLU A 334 -4.71 13.71 -14.62
CA GLU A 334 -5.93 14.06 -13.89
C GLU A 334 -7.14 13.98 -14.82
N PHE A 335 -8.13 13.15 -14.49
CA PHE A 335 -9.36 13.06 -15.27
C PHE A 335 -10.30 14.22 -14.94
N VAL A 336 -10.99 14.73 -15.97
CA VAL A 336 -11.86 15.92 -15.86
C VAL A 336 -13.33 15.54 -15.82
N ASP A 337 -13.70 14.44 -16.46
CA ASP A 337 -15.05 13.91 -16.56
C ASP A 337 -15.05 12.39 -16.34
N GLN A 338 -16.24 11.79 -16.32
CA GLN A 338 -16.44 10.34 -16.07
C GLN A 338 -15.86 9.85 -14.72
N LEU A 339 -15.68 10.76 -13.76
CA LEU A 339 -15.13 10.43 -12.45
C LEU A 339 -16.06 9.47 -11.71
N VAL A 340 -15.46 8.41 -11.18
CA VAL A 340 -16.14 7.41 -10.35
C VAL A 340 -15.37 7.25 -9.04
N SER A 341 -16.08 6.88 -7.97
CA SER A 341 -15.44 6.55 -6.69
C SER A 341 -14.60 5.26 -6.81
N GLY A 342 -13.72 5.04 -5.84
CA GLY A 342 -12.94 3.82 -5.77
C GLY A 342 -11.52 4.01 -6.26
N THR A 343 -10.60 4.32 -5.38
CA THR A 343 -9.18 4.54 -5.72
C THR A 343 -8.28 3.59 -4.94
N ILE A 344 -8.83 2.50 -4.41
CA ILE A 344 -8.03 1.55 -3.63
C ILE A 344 -6.95 0.89 -4.48
N THR A 345 -5.90 0.41 -3.80
CA THR A 345 -4.81 -0.32 -4.45
C THR A 345 -5.23 -1.76 -4.83
N ASP A 346 -4.53 -2.35 -5.81
CA ASP A 346 -4.80 -3.73 -6.24
C ASP A 346 -4.62 -4.73 -5.08
N THR A 347 -3.60 -4.57 -4.24
CA THR A 347 -3.36 -5.46 -3.08
C THR A 347 -4.46 -5.33 -2.02
N ALA A 348 -5.09 -4.16 -1.87
CA ALA A 348 -6.26 -3.97 -1.02
C ALA A 348 -7.53 -4.65 -1.57
N SER A 349 -7.59 -4.96 -2.87
CA SER A 349 -8.70 -5.69 -3.47
C SER A 349 -8.64 -7.21 -3.21
N THR A 350 -7.53 -7.71 -2.65
CA THR A 350 -7.32 -9.14 -2.35
C THR A 350 -8.44 -9.70 -1.48
N GLU A 351 -8.90 -10.90 -1.81
CA GLU A 351 -9.90 -11.61 -1.01
C GLU A 351 -9.40 -11.86 0.41
N GLY A 352 -10.21 -11.48 1.41
CA GLY A 352 -9.86 -11.61 2.84
C GLY A 352 -8.97 -10.49 3.38
N ALA A 353 -8.56 -9.51 2.58
CA ALA A 353 -7.75 -8.39 3.08
C ALA A 353 -8.49 -7.57 4.15
N VAL A 354 -7.77 -7.23 5.22
CA VAL A 354 -8.17 -6.19 6.17
C VAL A 354 -7.66 -4.86 5.62
N VAL A 355 -8.56 -4.10 4.97
CA VAL A 355 -8.21 -2.83 4.32
C VAL A 355 -8.46 -1.66 5.26
N VAL A 356 -7.48 -0.76 5.34
CA VAL A 356 -7.45 0.33 6.33
C VAL A 356 -7.32 1.68 5.65
N THR A 357 -8.22 2.60 5.99
CA THR A 357 -8.14 4.01 5.59
C THR A 357 -7.65 4.90 6.75
N SER A 358 -7.37 6.17 6.49
CA SER A 358 -6.66 7.05 7.43
C SER A 358 -7.47 8.28 7.84
N HIS A 359 -7.38 8.63 9.13
CA HIS A 359 -7.85 9.91 9.66
C HIS A 359 -6.75 10.64 10.44
N ILE A 360 -6.99 11.93 10.65
CA ILE A 360 -6.02 12.87 11.21
C ILE A 360 -5.82 12.63 12.70
N ALA A 361 -4.63 12.15 13.04
CA ALA A 361 -4.21 11.90 14.41
C ALA A 361 -3.62 13.15 15.07
N ARG A 362 -3.01 14.03 14.25
CA ARG A 362 -2.29 15.21 14.71
C ARG A 362 -2.32 16.31 13.65
N THR A 363 -2.43 17.55 14.10
CA THR A 363 -2.46 18.74 13.23
C THR A 363 -1.25 19.66 13.42
N ALA A 364 -0.40 19.44 14.42
CA ALA A 364 0.81 20.23 14.60
C ALA A 364 1.85 19.55 15.49
N TRP A 365 3.12 19.92 15.30
CA TRP A 365 4.26 19.54 16.13
C TRP A 365 5.35 20.61 16.06
N ILE A 366 6.39 20.45 16.89
CA ILE A 366 7.61 21.24 16.79
C ILE A 366 8.65 20.34 16.12
N ASP A 367 9.25 20.78 15.03
CA ASP A 367 10.31 20.03 14.34
C ASP A 367 11.66 20.12 15.05
N ARG A 368 12.64 19.34 14.60
CA ARG A 368 13.99 19.25 15.19
C ARG A 368 14.76 20.58 15.20
N THR A 369 14.36 21.57 14.40
CA THR A 369 14.95 22.91 14.36
C THR A 369 14.30 23.87 15.37
N GLY A 370 13.16 23.49 15.94
CA GLY A 370 12.39 24.27 16.90
C GLY A 370 11.22 25.03 16.27
N ASP A 371 10.97 24.86 14.97
CA ASP A 371 9.88 25.52 14.26
C ASP A 371 8.56 24.74 14.43
N ARG A 372 7.45 25.49 14.49
CA ARG A 372 6.11 24.89 14.58
C ARG A 372 5.63 24.54 13.18
N ILE A 373 5.44 23.25 12.95
CA ILE A 373 4.75 22.75 11.77
C ILE A 373 3.26 22.71 12.06
N ASP A 374 2.46 23.35 11.19
CA ASP A 374 1.00 23.42 11.30
C ASP A 374 0.34 22.84 10.06
N GLN A 375 -0.33 21.71 10.25
CA GLN A 375 -1.05 20.93 9.25
C GLN A 375 -2.57 21.03 9.42
N SER A 376 -3.07 22.00 10.19
CA SER A 376 -4.51 22.30 10.26
C SER A 376 -5.18 22.52 8.88
N PRO A 377 -4.48 23.03 7.84
CA PRO A 377 -5.07 23.13 6.50
C PRO A 377 -5.41 21.78 5.84
N ALA A 378 -4.81 20.67 6.31
CA ALA A 378 -5.09 19.33 5.81
C ALA A 378 -6.38 18.72 6.43
N GLY A 379 -6.93 19.34 7.47
CA GLY A 379 -8.13 18.92 8.19
C GLY A 379 -7.96 18.96 9.72
N GLY A 380 -9.07 18.77 10.42
CA GLY A 380 -9.16 18.73 11.88
C GLY A 380 -8.84 17.36 12.49
N LEU A 381 -8.58 17.32 13.79
CA LEU A 381 -8.37 16.06 14.53
C LEU A 381 -9.59 15.13 14.38
N GLY A 382 -9.35 13.88 14.02
CA GLY A 382 -10.39 12.89 13.77
C GLY A 382 -11.15 13.08 12.45
N GLU A 383 -10.87 14.12 11.67
CA GLU A 383 -11.41 14.22 10.31
C GLU A 383 -10.65 13.28 9.37
N ARG A 384 -11.31 12.93 8.27
CA ARG A 384 -10.72 12.12 7.21
C ARG A 384 -9.51 12.84 6.64
N TRP A 385 -8.43 12.11 6.36
CA TRP A 385 -7.39 12.67 5.51
C TRP A 385 -7.85 12.61 4.05
N PRO A 386 -7.95 13.75 3.33
CA PRO A 386 -8.50 13.77 1.97
C PRO A 386 -7.77 12.86 0.98
N GLY A 387 -6.46 12.67 1.17
CA GLY A 387 -5.63 11.81 0.32
C GLY A 387 -5.93 10.32 0.44
N ALA A 388 -6.55 9.86 1.52
CA ALA A 388 -6.84 8.43 1.67
C ALA A 388 -7.73 7.93 0.53
N SER A 389 -7.49 6.74 0.01
CA SER A 389 -8.31 6.15 -1.05
C SER A 389 -9.70 5.75 -0.55
N THR A 390 -10.65 5.67 -1.49
CA THR A 390 -12.07 5.33 -1.23
C THR A 390 -12.45 4.02 -1.88
N ASP A 391 -13.52 3.38 -1.39
CA ASP A 391 -14.22 2.27 -2.07
C ASP A 391 -15.00 2.76 -3.31
N PRO A 392 -15.43 1.86 -4.22
CA PRO A 392 -15.26 0.40 -4.19
C PRO A 392 -14.08 -0.10 -5.05
N THR A 393 -13.81 -1.40 -4.97
CA THR A 393 -13.04 -2.14 -5.99
C THR A 393 -13.66 -1.98 -7.38
N ARG A 394 -12.95 -2.39 -8.43
CA ARG A 394 -13.48 -2.37 -9.81
C ARG A 394 -14.73 -3.23 -9.99
N ASP A 395 -14.80 -4.37 -9.31
CA ASP A 395 -15.97 -5.26 -9.26
C ASP A 395 -17.05 -4.83 -8.25
N GLY A 396 -16.92 -3.65 -7.62
CA GLY A 396 -17.97 -3.02 -6.82
C GLY A 396 -18.03 -3.46 -5.36
N ARG A 397 -17.07 -4.25 -4.87
CA ARG A 397 -16.97 -4.62 -3.45
C ARG A 397 -16.55 -3.41 -2.62
N SER A 398 -17.20 -3.24 -1.47
CA SER A 398 -16.73 -2.34 -0.41
C SER A 398 -15.79 -3.14 0.48
N VAL A 399 -14.51 -2.76 0.53
CA VAL A 399 -13.46 -3.54 1.19
C VAL A 399 -12.85 -2.83 2.39
N ILE A 400 -12.96 -1.50 2.48
CA ILE A 400 -12.46 -0.76 3.63
C ILE A 400 -13.15 -1.25 4.91
N ALA A 401 -12.38 -1.87 5.80
CA ALA A 401 -12.87 -2.36 7.06
C ALA A 401 -13.11 -1.19 8.01
N VAL A 402 -12.05 -0.42 8.29
CA VAL A 402 -12.05 0.67 9.28
C VAL A 402 -11.09 1.79 8.90
N SER A 403 -11.30 2.96 9.51
CA SER A 403 -10.34 4.07 9.55
C SER A 403 -9.52 4.04 10.83
N ALA A 404 -8.22 4.32 10.74
CA ALA A 404 -7.31 4.41 11.88
C ALA A 404 -6.49 5.72 11.89
N PRO A 405 -5.97 6.15 13.05
CA PRO A 405 -5.26 7.42 13.19
C PRO A 405 -3.85 7.33 12.59
N GLY A 406 -3.73 7.44 11.26
CA GLY A 406 -2.46 7.32 10.53
C GLY A 406 -1.89 8.64 10.02
N HIS A 407 -2.66 9.71 9.94
CA HIS A 407 -2.14 10.96 9.37
C HIS A 407 -1.44 11.79 10.47
N HIS A 408 -0.12 11.97 10.31
CA HIS A 408 0.84 12.58 11.26
C HIS A 408 1.08 11.80 12.57
N ALA A 409 1.15 10.47 12.48
CA ALA A 409 1.53 9.60 13.59
C ALA A 409 3.05 9.69 13.86
N PHE A 410 3.49 9.53 15.10
CA PHE A 410 4.92 9.51 15.40
C PHE A 410 5.42 8.07 15.40
N ALA A 411 6.52 7.83 14.70
CA ALA A 411 7.06 6.51 14.44
C ALA A 411 8.58 6.51 14.56
N PRO A 412 9.22 5.37 14.88
CA PRO A 412 10.68 5.21 14.78
C PRO A 412 11.26 5.71 13.45
N LEU A 413 12.35 6.47 13.55
CA LEU A 413 13.09 7.01 12.41
C LEU A 413 14.28 6.11 12.08
N ALA A 414 14.46 5.80 10.79
CA ALA A 414 15.69 5.19 10.31
C ALA A 414 16.80 6.24 10.21
N GLU A 415 17.88 6.06 10.97
CA GLU A 415 19.03 6.98 10.95
C GLU A 415 19.67 7.01 9.55
N GLY A 416 19.88 8.22 9.01
CA GLY A 416 20.48 8.43 7.69
C GLY A 416 19.57 8.17 6.47
N SER A 417 18.30 7.88 6.72
CA SER A 417 17.29 7.70 5.68
C SER A 417 16.91 9.00 4.97
N ALA A 418 16.15 8.93 3.88
CA ALA A 418 15.58 10.11 3.23
C ALA A 418 14.67 10.91 4.18
N PHE A 419 13.89 10.22 5.02
CA PHE A 419 13.05 10.87 6.04
C PHE A 419 13.87 11.64 7.07
N ASP A 420 15.05 11.14 7.46
CA ASP A 420 15.94 11.81 8.41
C ASP A 420 16.48 13.15 7.88
N ARG A 421 16.47 13.34 6.55
CA ARG A 421 16.96 14.56 5.89
C ARG A 421 15.91 15.67 5.78
N ILE A 422 14.68 15.41 6.22
CA ILE A 422 13.56 16.35 6.13
C ILE A 422 13.26 16.86 7.52
N ASP A 423 13.73 18.07 7.83
CA ASP A 423 13.59 18.70 9.15
C ASP A 423 12.13 18.71 9.62
N ASP A 424 11.21 19.16 8.75
CA ASP A 424 9.77 19.33 9.02
C ASP A 424 9.08 18.08 9.56
N ILE A 425 9.54 16.88 9.20
CA ILE A 425 8.89 15.63 9.62
C ILE A 425 9.63 14.95 10.77
N VAL A 426 10.65 15.57 11.36
CA VAL A 426 11.31 14.99 12.52
C VAL A 426 10.99 15.85 13.73
N PRO A 427 10.16 15.36 14.67
CA PRO A 427 9.73 16.16 15.79
C PRO A 427 10.85 16.34 16.82
N LEU A 428 10.94 17.54 17.41
CA LEU A 428 11.94 17.91 18.42
C LEU A 428 11.91 16.97 19.62
N ASP A 429 10.71 16.63 20.08
CA ASP A 429 10.50 15.74 21.20
C ASP A 429 10.81 14.28 20.84
N GLY A 430 11.04 13.97 19.55
CA GLY A 430 11.54 12.68 19.10
C GLY A 430 13.03 12.45 19.33
N ASP A 431 13.80 13.45 19.80
CA ASP A 431 15.25 13.35 20.09
C ASP A 431 16.07 12.70 18.96
N GLY A 432 15.70 12.96 17.71
CA GLY A 432 16.35 12.38 16.53
C GLY A 432 16.10 10.89 16.31
N ARG A 433 15.16 10.28 17.05
CA ARG A 433 14.80 8.85 16.98
C ARG A 433 13.42 8.60 16.39
N TYR A 434 12.63 9.64 16.18
CA TYR A 434 11.26 9.52 15.68
C TYR A 434 11.03 10.46 14.50
N VAL A 435 10.03 10.11 13.70
CA VAL A 435 9.56 10.82 12.52
C VAL A 435 8.04 10.94 12.60
N VAL A 436 7.50 12.01 12.01
CA VAL A 436 6.09 12.17 11.71
C VAL A 436 5.79 11.42 10.42
N PHE A 437 5.15 10.27 10.57
CA PHE A 437 4.75 9.39 9.49
C PHE A 437 3.26 9.56 9.17
N THR A 438 2.92 9.45 7.89
CA THR A 438 1.65 9.95 7.37
C THR A 438 1.11 8.98 6.32
N GLY A 439 -0.21 8.92 6.20
CA GLY A 439 -0.90 8.28 5.09
C GLY A 439 -1.76 7.10 5.51
N THR A 440 -2.28 6.36 4.54
CA THR A 440 -2.91 5.06 4.82
C THR A 440 -1.88 4.03 5.25
N SER A 441 -0.61 4.19 4.85
CA SER A 441 0.51 3.35 5.31
C SER A 441 0.66 3.33 6.84
N ALA A 442 0.58 4.50 7.49
CA ALA A 442 0.68 4.61 8.94
C ALA A 442 -0.56 4.03 9.65
N ALA A 443 -1.75 4.23 9.08
CA ALA A 443 -3.01 3.69 9.60
C ALA A 443 -3.01 2.15 9.55
N ALA A 444 -2.59 1.58 8.40
CA ALA A 444 -2.48 0.14 8.21
C ALA A 444 -1.43 -0.49 9.14
N ALA A 445 -0.30 0.18 9.36
CA ALA A 445 0.70 -0.28 10.34
C ALA A 445 0.13 -0.37 11.76
N LEU A 446 -0.59 0.66 12.21
CA LEU A 446 -1.24 0.65 13.52
C LEU A 446 -2.26 -0.50 13.63
N VAL A 447 -3.10 -0.68 12.60
CA VAL A 447 -4.10 -1.77 12.58
C VAL A 447 -3.44 -3.14 12.50
N ALA A 448 -2.31 -3.30 11.80
CA ALA A 448 -1.59 -4.57 11.76
C ALA A 448 -1.13 -5.02 13.16
N GLY A 449 -0.66 -4.08 13.99
CA GLY A 449 -0.40 -4.38 15.40
C GLY A 449 -1.68 -4.73 16.17
N VAL A 450 -2.79 -4.02 15.95
CA VAL A 450 -4.08 -4.37 16.57
C VAL A 450 -4.58 -5.76 16.18
N VAL A 451 -4.41 -6.15 14.92
CA VAL A 451 -4.71 -7.51 14.44
C VAL A 451 -3.81 -8.53 15.14
N ALA A 452 -2.54 -8.19 15.40
CA ALA A 452 -1.66 -9.07 16.17
C ALA A 452 -2.14 -9.24 17.62
N LEU A 453 -2.70 -8.20 18.25
CA LEU A 453 -3.36 -8.35 19.56
C LEU A 453 -4.57 -9.29 19.49
N ALA A 454 -5.35 -9.22 18.40
CA ALA A 454 -6.47 -10.14 18.18
C ALA A 454 -6.00 -11.60 18.01
N LEU A 455 -4.92 -11.83 17.28
CA LEU A 455 -4.33 -13.16 17.11
C LEU A 455 -3.62 -13.70 18.36
N GLU A 456 -3.15 -12.82 19.26
CA GLU A 456 -2.70 -13.26 20.59
C GLU A 456 -3.88 -13.76 21.43
N ALA A 457 -5.03 -13.11 21.34
CA ALA A 457 -6.24 -13.51 22.05
C ALA A 457 -6.84 -14.81 21.49
N ASP A 458 -6.92 -14.94 20.16
CA ASP A 458 -7.33 -16.16 19.47
C ASP A 458 -6.45 -16.39 18.22
N PRO A 459 -5.48 -17.32 18.28
CA PRO A 459 -4.56 -17.58 17.17
C PRO A 459 -5.21 -18.32 15.99
N THR A 460 -6.49 -18.70 16.11
CA THR A 460 -7.22 -19.43 15.06
C THR A 460 -8.09 -18.54 14.19
N LEU A 461 -8.22 -17.24 14.51
CA LEU A 461 -9.01 -16.31 13.72
C LEU A 461 -8.53 -16.27 12.27
N THR A 462 -9.49 -16.36 11.36
CA THR A 462 -9.29 -16.13 9.93
C THR A 462 -9.27 -14.65 9.61
N ALA A 463 -8.73 -14.28 8.44
CA ALA A 463 -8.75 -12.89 7.98
C ALA A 463 -10.18 -12.32 7.86
N THR A 464 -11.16 -13.16 7.48
CA THR A 464 -12.57 -12.79 7.44
C THR A 464 -13.11 -12.45 8.83
N GLU A 465 -12.89 -13.31 9.82
CA GLU A 465 -13.35 -13.10 11.20
C GLU A 465 -12.72 -11.85 11.82
N VAL A 466 -11.42 -11.64 11.61
CA VAL A 466 -10.76 -10.39 12.05
C VAL A 466 -11.39 -9.17 11.39
N GLY A 467 -11.64 -9.23 10.08
CA GLY A 467 -12.31 -8.15 9.37
C GLY A 467 -13.72 -7.88 9.90
N GLU A 468 -14.50 -8.91 10.24
CA GLU A 468 -15.82 -8.80 10.85
C GLU A 468 -15.77 -8.20 12.26
N LEU A 469 -14.82 -8.64 13.08
CA LEU A 469 -14.59 -8.07 14.41
C LEU A 469 -14.31 -6.57 14.30
N LEU A 470 -13.34 -6.17 13.49
CA LEU A 470 -13.01 -4.75 13.28
C LEU A 470 -14.22 -3.92 12.81
N ARG A 471 -14.99 -4.44 11.85
CA ARG A 471 -16.18 -3.75 11.32
C ARG A 471 -17.30 -3.63 12.34
N SER A 472 -17.56 -4.70 13.09
CA SER A 472 -18.66 -4.76 14.07
C SER A 472 -18.41 -3.93 15.32
N THR A 473 -17.13 -3.70 15.67
CA THR A 473 -16.73 -2.86 16.79
C THR A 473 -16.37 -1.43 16.39
N ALA A 474 -16.36 -1.11 15.10
CA ALA A 474 -16.06 0.23 14.61
C ALA A 474 -17.09 1.27 15.11
N VAL A 475 -16.62 2.50 15.35
CA VAL A 475 -17.46 3.59 15.85
C VAL A 475 -17.70 4.65 14.79
N ALA A 476 -18.95 5.10 14.74
CA ALA A 476 -19.36 6.26 13.97
C ALA A 476 -19.37 7.51 14.86
N ASP A 477 -19.02 8.66 14.29
CA ASP A 477 -19.16 9.96 14.92
C ASP A 477 -19.57 11.04 13.90
N ASP A 478 -19.56 12.30 14.34
CA ASP A 478 -19.95 13.43 13.48
C ASP A 478 -19.09 13.54 12.22
N ALA A 479 -17.82 13.13 12.26
CA ALA A 479 -16.91 13.19 11.12
C ALA A 479 -17.15 12.04 10.13
N THR A 480 -17.51 10.84 10.63
CA THR A 480 -17.82 9.71 9.76
C THR A 480 -19.19 9.82 9.10
N GLY A 481 -20.14 10.49 9.76
CA GLY A 481 -21.55 10.44 9.39
C GLY A 481 -22.11 9.02 9.49
N ALA A 482 -23.04 8.67 8.58
CA ALA A 482 -23.60 7.32 8.54
C ALA A 482 -22.61 6.33 7.89
N VAL A 483 -22.39 5.21 8.55
CA VAL A 483 -21.50 4.11 8.10
C VAL A 483 -22.31 2.80 7.96
N PRO A 484 -21.93 1.88 7.05
CA PRO A 484 -20.75 1.97 6.19
C PRO A 484 -20.90 2.96 5.04
N ASN A 485 -19.79 3.56 4.62
CA ASN A 485 -19.73 4.43 3.43
C ASN A 485 -18.35 4.33 2.75
N PRO A 486 -18.22 4.78 1.48
CA PRO A 486 -16.99 4.58 0.72
C PRO A 486 -15.74 5.28 1.26
N GLU A 487 -15.91 6.27 2.12
CA GLU A 487 -14.80 7.08 2.66
C GLU A 487 -14.24 6.54 3.98
N TRP A 488 -15.10 5.91 4.78
CA TRP A 488 -14.81 5.51 6.16
C TRP A 488 -14.91 4.01 6.40
N GLY A 489 -15.34 3.22 5.40
CA GLY A 489 -15.68 1.83 5.62
C GLY A 489 -16.76 1.75 6.69
N HIS A 490 -16.53 0.96 7.74
CA HIS A 490 -17.49 0.79 8.85
C HIS A 490 -17.31 1.81 9.99
N GLY A 491 -16.40 2.77 9.86
CA GLY A 491 -16.13 3.79 10.86
C GLY A 491 -14.71 3.73 11.39
N LYS A 492 -14.48 4.36 12.55
CA LYS A 492 -13.17 4.42 13.19
C LYS A 492 -12.92 3.18 14.02
N LEU A 493 -11.68 2.71 14.02
CA LEU A 493 -11.20 1.66 14.92
C LEU A 493 -11.52 2.02 16.38
N ASP A 494 -12.14 1.08 17.11
CA ASP A 494 -12.31 1.15 18.57
C ASP A 494 -11.65 -0.09 19.20
N LEU A 495 -10.41 0.09 19.65
CA LEU A 495 -9.63 -0.98 20.28
C LEU A 495 -10.29 -1.50 21.57
N PRO A 496 -10.76 -0.65 22.52
CA PRO A 496 -11.52 -1.11 23.67
C PRO A 496 -12.72 -2.01 23.33
N ALA A 497 -13.51 -1.67 22.31
CA ALA A 497 -14.65 -2.48 21.89
C ALA A 497 -14.20 -3.81 21.27
N LEU A 498 -13.16 -3.81 20.43
CA LEU A 498 -12.55 -5.01 19.87
C LEU A 498 -12.07 -5.98 20.96
N LEU A 499 -11.31 -5.46 21.93
CA LEU A 499 -10.79 -6.27 23.04
C LEU A 499 -11.92 -6.83 23.91
N LEU A 500 -13.04 -6.12 24.05
CA LEU A 500 -14.21 -6.62 24.75
C LEU A 500 -14.80 -7.84 24.04
N GLU A 501 -14.97 -7.76 22.73
CA GLU A 501 -15.54 -8.85 21.93
C GLU A 501 -14.65 -10.11 21.97
N LEU A 502 -13.32 -9.92 21.96
CA LEU A 502 -12.33 -11.00 22.07
C LEU A 502 -12.26 -11.65 23.47
N SER A 503 -12.83 -11.00 24.49
CA SER A 503 -12.80 -11.48 25.89
C SER A 503 -14.01 -12.33 26.29
N VAL A 504 -14.98 -12.47 25.39
CA VAL A 504 -16.22 -13.25 25.54
C VAL A 504 -16.04 -14.63 24.90
#